data_AF-A0A662PF52-F1
#
_entry.id   AF-A0A662PF52-F1
#
_cell.length_a   1.000
_cell.length_b   1.000
_cell.length_c   1.000
_cell.angle_alpha   90.00
_cell.angle_beta   90.00
_cell.angle_gamma   90.00
#
_symmetry.space_group_name_H-M   'P 1'
#
loop_
_entity.id
_entity.type
_entity.pdbx_description
1 polymer ?
#
loop_
_entity_poly.entity_id
_entity_poly.type
_entity_poly.pdbx_seq_one_letter_code
_entity_poly.pdbx_strand_id
1 'polypeptide(L)'
;MRTSLLLFLLVCACVTLPNMATADSELSNLKDHVEVKFYTTGCCKRCSEVEAILLGLVSESNGKIILRKINLSGKSLDELLKYGITMIPTIDVCGRRFSGLPNTDWRIDDLRSAIVECGGISKESERHSKEEVKDWDRSKYILPGPRIEKEV
;
A
#
# COMPACT_ATOMS: atom_id res chain seq x y z
N MET A 1 -27.13 -62.97 15.17
CA MET A 1 -27.63 -61.77 15.88
C MET A 1 -26.52 -60.72 15.82
N ARG A 2 -26.51 -59.93 14.74
CA ARG A 2 -26.97 -58.52 14.71
C ARG A 2 -26.07 -57.61 15.57
N THR A 3 -24.98 -57.12 15.00
CA THR A 3 -24.88 -55.74 14.46
C THR A 3 -25.28 -54.70 15.50
N SER A 4 -24.37 -54.34 16.42
CA SER A 4 -24.62 -53.21 17.33
C SER A 4 -23.32 -52.64 17.90
N LEU A 5 -22.40 -52.22 17.03
CA LEU A 5 -21.27 -51.35 17.42
C LEU A 5 -20.76 -50.48 16.25
N LEU A 6 -21.60 -50.25 15.25
CA LEU A 6 -21.39 -49.29 14.16
C LEU A 6 -22.40 -48.14 14.21
N LEU A 7 -22.90 -47.86 15.42
CA LEU A 7 -23.85 -46.77 15.69
C LEU A 7 -23.26 -45.70 16.63
N PHE A 8 -21.94 -45.53 16.65
CA PHE A 8 -21.31 -44.25 16.97
C PHE A 8 -21.01 -43.48 15.67
N LEU A 9 -22.04 -43.46 14.83
CA LEU A 9 -22.21 -42.54 13.72
C LEU A 9 -22.14 -41.11 14.27
N LEU A 10 -21.17 -40.37 13.75
CA LEU A 10 -21.48 -39.14 13.01
C LEU A 10 -22.16 -37.99 13.77
N VAL A 11 -21.85 -37.77 15.04
CA VAL A 11 -22.29 -36.54 15.75
C VAL A 11 -21.13 -35.88 16.51
N CYS A 12 -20.09 -35.44 15.78
CA CYS A 12 -19.21 -34.35 16.23
C CYS A 12 -18.12 -33.93 15.22
N ALA A 13 -18.17 -34.39 13.96
CA ALA A 13 -17.32 -33.84 12.89
C ALA A 13 -17.91 -32.55 12.27
N CYS A 14 -18.92 -31.96 12.91
CA CYS A 14 -19.47 -30.66 12.57
C CYS A 14 -19.09 -29.65 13.67
N VAL A 15 -17.83 -29.67 14.15
CA VAL A 15 -17.22 -28.39 14.50
C VAL A 15 -17.06 -27.70 13.16
N THR A 16 -18.10 -26.95 12.83
CA THR A 16 -18.09 -25.88 11.84
C THR A 16 -16.71 -25.24 11.90
N LEU A 17 -15.85 -25.60 10.94
CA LEU A 17 -14.83 -24.67 10.49
C LEU A 17 -15.59 -23.37 10.33
N PRO A 18 -15.23 -22.28 11.04
CA PRO A 18 -15.69 -20.99 10.58
C PRO A 18 -15.30 -20.97 9.11
N ASN A 19 -16.31 -20.79 8.23
CA ASN A 19 -16.06 -20.33 6.89
C ASN A 19 -15.23 -19.07 7.08
N MET A 20 -13.90 -19.23 7.08
CA MET A 20 -12.98 -18.20 6.70
C MET A 20 -13.26 -18.03 5.21
N ALA A 21 -14.38 -17.39 4.92
CA ALA A 21 -14.40 -16.44 3.84
C ALA A 21 -13.25 -15.51 4.18
N THR A 22 -12.08 -15.82 3.62
CA THR A 22 -11.00 -14.87 3.51
C THR A 22 -11.68 -13.66 2.91
N ALA A 23 -11.88 -12.62 3.71
CA ALA A 23 -12.17 -11.32 3.16
C ALA A 23 -11.04 -11.09 2.17
N ASP A 24 -11.36 -11.12 0.87
CA ASP A 24 -10.40 -10.94 -0.21
C ASP A 24 -9.83 -9.54 -0.07
N SER A 25 -8.81 -9.42 0.79
CA SER A 25 -8.05 -8.21 0.99
C SER A 25 -7.37 -7.90 -0.34
N GLU A 26 -7.42 -6.66 -0.81
CA GLU A 26 -6.67 -6.29 -2.02
C GLU A 26 -5.17 -6.66 -1.91
N LEU A 27 -4.65 -6.74 -0.68
CA LEU A 27 -3.29 -7.17 -0.40
C LEU A 27 -3.06 -8.68 -0.61
N SER A 28 -4.06 -9.54 -0.43
CA SER A 28 -3.89 -10.99 -0.70
C SER A 28 -3.82 -11.29 -2.20
N ASN A 29 -4.27 -10.35 -3.03
CA ASN A 29 -4.33 -10.48 -4.50
C ASN A 29 -3.13 -9.86 -5.22
N LEU A 30 -2.08 -9.44 -4.49
CA LEU A 30 -0.87 -8.87 -5.10
C LEU A 30 -0.24 -9.87 -6.08
N LYS A 31 0.00 -9.42 -7.31
CA LYS A 31 0.64 -10.26 -8.33
C LYS A 31 2.11 -10.46 -7.98
N ASP A 32 2.79 -9.35 -7.74
CA ASP A 32 4.22 -9.28 -7.49
C ASP A 32 4.54 -9.14 -6.00
N HIS A 33 5.77 -9.48 -5.63
CA HIS A 33 6.27 -9.17 -4.29
C HIS A 33 6.53 -7.66 -4.18
N VAL A 34 6.08 -7.06 -3.08
CA VAL A 34 6.26 -5.63 -2.81
C VAL A 34 7.24 -5.45 -1.67
N GLU A 35 8.36 -4.80 -1.93
CA GLU A 35 9.30 -4.41 -0.89
C GLU A 35 8.81 -3.14 -0.18
N VAL A 36 8.66 -3.24 1.14
CA VAL A 36 8.32 -2.12 2.02
C VAL A 36 9.50 -1.84 2.94
N LYS A 37 10.13 -0.68 2.78
CA LYS A 37 11.28 -0.26 3.62
C LYS A 37 10.77 0.55 4.80
N PHE A 38 11.10 0.10 6.00
CA PHE A 38 10.71 0.75 7.25
C PHE A 38 11.94 1.33 7.96
N TYR A 39 12.09 2.65 7.89
CA TYR A 39 13.17 3.41 8.53
C TYR A 39 12.79 3.76 9.97
N THR A 40 13.64 3.34 10.91
CA THR A 40 13.36 3.39 12.35
C THR A 40 14.61 3.69 13.18
N THR A 41 14.42 3.99 14.47
CA THR A 41 15.48 4.14 15.48
C THR A 41 15.05 3.46 16.79
N GLY A 42 16.00 3.03 17.62
CA GLY A 42 15.74 2.23 18.82
C GLY A 42 14.90 2.89 19.90
N CYS A 43 14.91 4.22 20.02
CA CYS A 43 14.19 4.97 21.07
C CYS A 43 12.90 5.63 20.56
N CYS A 44 12.35 5.20 19.43
CA CYS A 44 11.19 5.83 18.80
C CYS A 44 9.89 5.13 19.20
N LYS A 45 9.13 5.71 20.14
CA LYS A 45 7.82 5.18 20.57
C LYS A 45 6.87 4.94 19.40
N ARG A 46 6.73 5.93 18.50
CA ARG A 46 5.85 5.84 17.32
C ARG A 46 6.29 4.76 16.33
N CYS A 47 7.56 4.38 16.34
CA CYS A 47 8.06 3.35 15.44
C CYS A 47 7.51 1.97 15.81
N SER A 48 7.32 1.68 17.10
CA SER A 48 6.69 0.43 17.53
C SER A 48 5.23 0.34 17.08
N GLU A 49 4.49 1.45 17.14
CA GLU A 49 3.10 1.54 16.67
C GLU A 49 3.01 1.27 15.16
N VAL A 50 3.87 1.93 14.36
CA VAL A 50 3.94 1.73 12.90
C VAL A 50 4.40 0.32 12.54
N GLU A 51 5.33 -0.26 13.29
CA GLU A 51 5.79 -1.63 13.08
C GLU A 51 4.64 -2.63 13.24
N ALA A 52 3.78 -2.46 14.25
CA ALA A 52 2.61 -3.32 14.43
C ALA A 52 1.63 -3.23 13.25
N ILE A 53 1.39 -2.01 12.72
CA ILE A 53 0.54 -1.81 11.53
C ILE A 53 1.15 -2.54 10.32
N LEU A 54 2.44 -2.37 10.07
CA LEU A 54 3.14 -3.01 8.96
C LEU A 54 3.10 -4.54 9.03
N LEU A 55 3.24 -5.11 10.23
CA LEU A 55 3.11 -6.55 10.45
C LEU A 55 1.68 -7.05 10.17
N GLY A 56 0.67 -6.25 10.47
CA GLY A 56 -0.71 -6.51 10.07
C GLY A 56 -0.85 -6.62 8.55
N LEU A 57 -0.37 -5.62 7.81
CA LEU A 57 -0.40 -5.61 6.35
C LEU A 57 0.35 -6.79 5.73
N VAL A 58 1.53 -7.15 6.28
CA VAL A 58 2.29 -8.33 5.85
C VAL A 58 1.45 -9.59 6.01
N SER A 59 0.78 -9.75 7.16
CA SER A 59 -0.07 -10.92 7.43
C SER A 59 -1.24 -11.02 6.46
N GLU A 60 -1.85 -9.88 6.11
CA GLU A 60 -2.94 -9.83 5.13
C GLU A 60 -2.49 -10.14 3.69
N SER A 61 -1.22 -9.88 3.37
CA SER A 61 -0.71 -10.02 2.00
C SER A 61 -0.40 -11.45 1.56
N ASN A 62 -0.65 -12.45 2.41
CA ASN A 62 -0.29 -13.85 2.15
C ASN A 62 1.19 -14.02 1.73
N GLY A 63 2.10 -13.27 2.38
CA GLY A 63 3.54 -13.34 2.12
C GLY A 63 4.04 -12.54 0.91
N LYS A 64 3.20 -11.73 0.27
CA LYS A 64 3.59 -10.89 -0.88
C LYS A 64 4.34 -9.62 -0.48
N ILE A 65 4.09 -9.08 0.71
CA ILE A 65 4.85 -7.94 1.23
C ILE A 65 6.14 -8.41 1.90
N ILE A 66 7.27 -7.88 1.44
CA ILE A 66 8.60 -8.09 2.03
C ILE A 66 8.93 -6.84 2.87
N LEU A 67 8.78 -6.95 4.19
CA LEU A 67 9.11 -5.87 5.11
C LEU A 67 10.62 -5.84 5.40
N ARG A 68 11.31 -4.77 4.97
CA ARG A 68 12.71 -4.50 5.31
C ARG A 68 12.83 -3.41 6.35
N LYS A 69 13.18 -3.81 7.58
CA LYS A 69 13.47 -2.87 8.67
C LYS A 69 14.89 -2.33 8.55
N ILE A 70 15.02 -1.00 8.53
CA ILE A 70 16.29 -0.28 8.41
C ILE A 70 16.46 0.57 9.67
N ASN A 71 17.28 0.07 10.61
CA ASN A 71 17.60 0.79 11.82
C ASN A 71 18.67 1.85 11.53
N LEU A 72 18.39 3.10 11.86
CA LEU A 72 19.27 4.25 11.67
C LEU A 72 19.98 4.67 12.97
N SER A 73 19.78 3.95 14.06
CA SER A 73 20.44 4.24 15.35
C SER A 73 21.95 4.12 15.22
N GLY A 74 22.68 5.13 15.73
CA GLY A 74 24.14 5.14 15.74
C GLY A 74 24.80 5.40 14.37
N LYS A 75 24.02 5.67 13.32
CA LYS A 75 24.56 6.04 12.00
C LYS A 75 25.09 7.46 11.99
N SER A 76 26.14 7.71 11.20
CA SER A 76 26.69 9.05 11.03
C SER A 76 25.75 9.93 10.19
N LEU A 77 25.92 11.25 10.25
CA LEU A 77 25.14 12.19 9.45
C LEU A 77 25.23 11.88 7.94
N ASP A 78 26.42 11.57 7.44
CA ASP A 78 26.64 11.21 6.03
C ASP A 78 25.89 9.93 5.62
N GLU A 79 25.82 8.95 6.53
CA GLU A 79 25.04 7.73 6.30
C GLU A 79 23.54 8.02 6.30
N LEU A 80 23.06 8.91 7.16
CA LEU A 80 21.65 9.31 7.20
C LEU A 80 21.24 10.07 5.93
N LEU A 81 22.11 10.95 5.42
CA LEU A 81 21.88 11.72 4.19
C LEU A 81 21.71 10.81 2.96
N LYS A 82 22.40 9.66 2.88
CA LYS A 82 22.23 8.68 1.80
C LYS A 82 20.80 8.14 1.69
N TYR A 83 20.05 8.13 2.79
CA TYR A 83 18.67 7.69 2.77
C TYR A 83 17.70 8.81 2.39
N GLY A 84 18.12 10.08 2.49
CA GLY A 84 17.25 11.23 2.25
C GLY A 84 16.03 11.25 3.17
N ILE A 85 16.15 10.69 4.37
CA ILE A 85 15.08 10.57 5.37
C ILE A 85 15.25 11.69 6.39
N THR A 86 14.26 12.57 6.46
CA THR A 86 14.26 13.74 7.35
C THR A 86 13.47 13.51 8.65
N MET A 87 12.73 12.39 8.74
CA MET A 87 11.82 12.08 9.85
C MET A 87 11.71 10.58 10.08
N ILE A 88 11.50 10.17 11.33
CA ILE A 88 11.34 8.77 11.75
C ILE A 88 10.04 8.64 12.59
N PRO A 89 9.22 7.58 12.42
CA PRO A 89 9.33 6.53 11.41
C PRO A 89 9.11 7.04 9.98
N THR A 90 9.73 6.41 8.99
CA THR A 90 9.36 6.60 7.57
C THR A 90 9.21 5.26 6.88
N ILE A 91 8.19 5.14 6.05
CA ILE A 91 7.93 3.97 5.21
C ILE A 91 8.18 4.38 3.77
N ASP A 92 8.93 3.58 3.00
CA ASP A 92 9.12 3.77 1.56
C ASP A 92 8.59 2.53 0.84
N VAL A 93 7.63 2.75 -0.05
CA VAL A 93 7.05 1.74 -0.92
C VAL A 93 7.16 2.26 -2.34
N CYS A 94 8.03 1.64 -3.12
CA CYS A 94 8.18 1.92 -4.54
C CYS A 94 8.43 3.41 -4.84
N GLY A 95 9.25 4.05 -3.98
CA GLY A 95 9.64 5.46 -4.08
C GLY A 95 8.65 6.43 -3.43
N ARG A 96 7.47 5.96 -2.99
CA ARG A 96 6.51 6.77 -2.23
C ARG A 96 6.83 6.71 -0.74
N ARG A 97 6.98 7.87 -0.12
CA ARG A 97 7.39 7.99 1.28
C ARG A 97 6.26 8.45 2.19
N PHE A 98 6.10 7.74 3.29
CA PHE A 98 5.12 8.01 4.33
C PHE A 98 5.84 8.25 5.65
N SER A 99 6.05 9.52 5.99
CA SER A 99 6.76 9.92 7.21
C SER A 99 5.83 10.18 8.39
N GLY A 100 6.28 9.79 9.57
CA GLY A 100 5.67 10.08 10.87
C GLY A 100 4.35 9.39 11.15
N LEU A 101 3.97 8.37 10.36
CA LEU A 101 2.64 7.75 10.30
C LEU A 101 2.01 7.54 11.69
N PRO A 102 0.98 8.33 12.05
CA PRO A 102 0.13 8.12 13.21
C PRO A 102 -1.19 7.43 12.81
N ASN A 103 -1.88 6.90 13.83
CA ASN A 103 -3.07 6.02 13.77
C ASN A 103 -4.36 6.71 13.28
N THR A 104 -4.38 7.21 12.04
CA THR A 104 -5.62 7.64 11.36
C THR A 104 -5.86 6.75 10.16
N ASP A 105 -7.03 6.12 10.11
CA ASP A 105 -7.41 5.09 9.13
C ASP A 105 -7.06 5.49 7.69
N TRP A 106 -7.35 6.74 7.28
CA TRP A 106 -7.07 7.23 5.93
C TRP A 106 -5.60 7.16 5.51
N ARG A 107 -4.64 7.34 6.44
CA ARG A 107 -3.21 7.25 6.10
C ARG A 107 -2.76 5.80 5.93
N ILE A 108 -3.42 4.88 6.63
CA ILE A 108 -3.19 3.44 6.46
C ILE A 108 -3.79 2.99 5.13
N ASP A 109 -4.95 3.53 4.74
CA ASP A 109 -5.56 3.28 3.43
C ASP A 109 -4.70 3.80 2.27
N ASP A 110 -4.09 4.98 2.40
CA ASP A 110 -3.15 5.51 1.41
C ASP A 110 -1.90 4.61 1.26
N LEU A 111 -1.37 4.12 2.39
CA LEU A 111 -0.25 3.18 2.40
C LEU A 111 -0.65 1.86 1.74
N ARG A 112 -1.82 1.31 2.08
CA ARG A 112 -2.38 0.10 1.48
C ARG A 112 -2.52 0.26 -0.03
N SER A 113 -3.11 1.38 -0.47
CA SER A 113 -3.28 1.69 -1.89
C SER A 113 -1.94 1.76 -2.63
N ALA A 114 -0.92 2.39 -2.04
CA ALA A 114 0.42 2.43 -2.63
C ALA A 114 1.06 1.03 -2.77
N ILE A 115 0.82 0.13 -1.81
CA ILE A 115 1.28 -1.26 -1.87
C ILE A 115 0.55 -2.02 -3.00
N VAL A 116 -0.77 -1.88 -3.09
CA VAL A 116 -1.62 -2.50 -4.13
C VAL A 116 -1.18 -2.06 -5.52
N GLU A 117 -1.03 -0.76 -5.73
CA GLU A 117 -0.58 -0.19 -7.00
C GLU A 117 0.83 -0.68 -7.37
N CYS A 118 1.73 -0.78 -6.38
CA CYS A 118 3.07 -1.29 -6.64
C CYS A 118 3.09 -2.80 -6.97
N GLY A 119 2.23 -3.60 -6.35
CA GLY A 119 2.16 -5.05 -6.58
C GLY A 119 1.45 -5.46 -7.87
N GLY A 120 1.31 -4.56 -8.84
CA GLY A 120 0.79 -4.88 -10.17
C GLY A 120 -0.73 -5.03 -10.25
N ILE A 121 -1.45 -4.64 -9.19
CA ILE A 121 -2.89 -4.38 -9.26
C ILE A 121 -3.06 -2.92 -9.71
N SER A 122 -2.54 -2.58 -10.89
CA SER A 122 -2.89 -1.31 -11.52
C SER A 122 -4.37 -1.38 -11.91
N LYS A 123 -5.13 -0.33 -11.60
CA LYS A 123 -6.49 -0.05 -12.13
C LYS A 123 -6.48 0.20 -13.65
N GLU A 124 -5.69 -0.57 -14.42
CA GLU A 124 -5.54 -0.47 -15.88
C GLU A 124 -6.55 -1.35 -16.64
N SER A 125 -7.53 -1.96 -15.97
CA SER A 125 -8.55 -2.82 -16.60
C SER A 125 -9.95 -2.18 -16.73
N GLU A 126 -10.13 -0.91 -16.35
CA GLU A 126 -11.41 -0.19 -16.54
C GLU A 126 -11.28 1.09 -17.38
N ARG A 127 -10.18 1.27 -18.11
CA ARG A 127 -10.08 2.30 -19.16
C ARG A 127 -10.11 1.66 -20.54
N HIS A 128 -11.18 0.94 -20.84
CA HIS A 128 -11.65 0.78 -22.22
C HIS A 128 -13.18 0.74 -22.20
N SER A 129 -13.78 1.57 -23.07
CA SER A 129 -15.21 1.72 -23.38
C SER A 129 -16.05 2.77 -22.61
N LYS A 130 -15.93 4.03 -23.04
CA LYS A 130 -16.97 5.05 -23.32
C LYS A 130 -16.23 6.40 -23.44
N GLU A 131 -16.31 7.21 -24.47
CA GLU A 131 -17.16 7.25 -25.66
C GLU A 131 -16.51 8.32 -26.55
N GLU A 132 -16.34 8.05 -27.84
CA GLU A 132 -16.04 9.09 -28.83
C GLU A 132 -17.13 10.16 -28.77
N VAL A 133 -16.79 11.37 -28.33
CA VAL A 133 -17.62 12.55 -28.57
C VAL A 133 -16.74 13.66 -29.14
N LYS A 134 -16.72 13.67 -30.48
CA LYS A 134 -16.82 14.80 -31.40
C LYS A 134 -16.15 16.13 -31.00
N ASP A 135 -15.13 16.45 -31.78
CA ASP A 135 -15.00 17.70 -32.56
C ASP A 135 -15.60 18.95 -31.90
N TRP A 136 -14.75 19.70 -31.20
CA TRP A 136 -14.99 21.10 -30.88
C TRP A 136 -13.81 21.94 -31.40
N ASP A 137 -14.00 22.39 -32.64
CA ASP A 137 -13.37 23.57 -33.19
C ASP A 137 -13.51 24.76 -32.24
N ARG A 138 -12.39 25.27 -31.72
CA ARG A 138 -12.24 26.70 -31.38
C ARG A 138 -10.80 27.12 -31.17
N SER A 139 -10.20 27.55 -32.27
CA SER A 139 -9.34 28.74 -32.29
C SER A 139 -9.94 29.82 -31.37
N LYS A 140 -9.32 30.09 -30.21
CA LYS A 140 -9.48 31.35 -29.46
C LYS A 140 -8.55 31.51 -28.23
N TYR A 141 -7.25 31.25 -28.39
CA TYR A 141 -6.27 31.79 -27.44
C TYR A 141 -5.02 32.27 -28.18
N ILE A 142 -5.16 33.39 -28.90
CA ILE A 142 -4.02 34.21 -29.32
C ILE A 142 -3.76 35.15 -28.14
N LEU A 143 -2.65 34.93 -27.43
CA LEU A 143 -2.10 35.90 -26.48
C LEU A 143 -1.58 37.10 -27.28
N PRO A 144 -1.95 38.35 -26.96
CA PRO A 144 -1.33 39.51 -27.61
C PRO A 144 0.13 39.62 -27.16
N GLY A 145 1.05 39.57 -28.13
CA GLY A 145 2.47 39.86 -27.91
C GLY A 145 2.71 41.33 -27.51
N PRO A 146 3.85 41.64 -26.89
CA PRO A 146 4.11 42.98 -26.36
C PRO A 146 4.23 44.01 -27.48
N ARG A 147 3.50 45.13 -27.36
CA ARG A 147 3.66 46.31 -28.23
C ARG A 147 4.97 47.01 -27.86
N ILE A 148 5.85 47.16 -28.85
CA ILE A 148 7.02 48.04 -28.80
C ILE A 148 6.52 49.43 -29.22
N GLU A 149 6.47 50.37 -28.30
CA GLU A 149 6.30 51.80 -28.63
C GLU A 149 7.63 52.34 -29.18
N LYS A 150 7.59 52.93 -30.37
CA LYS A 150 8.71 53.71 -30.93
C LYS A 150 8.47 55.18 -30.55
N GLU A 151 9.39 55.77 -29.81
CA GLU A 151 9.50 57.22 -29.67
C GLU A 151 9.85 57.85 -31.04
N VAL A 152 9.12 58.90 -31.42
CA VAL A 152 9.50 59.91 -32.42
C VAL A 152 9.30 61.27 -31.77
#